data_AF-A0A534BB44-F1
#
_entry.id   AF-A0A534BB44-F1
#
_cell.length_a   1.000
_cell.length_b   1.000
_cell.length_c   1.000
_cell.angle_alpha   90.00
_cell.angle_beta   90.00
_cell.angle_gamma   90.00
#
_symmetry.space_group_name_H-M   'P 1'
#
loop_
_entity.id
_entity.type
_entity.pdbx_description
1 polymer ?
#
loop_
_entity_poly.entity_id
_entity_poly.type
_entity_poly.pdbx_seq_one_letter_code
_entity_poly.pdbx_strand_id
1 'polypeptide(L)'
;MPNEPRGAAPAVALALTLLMWACALSAAPPSPSAGEALYRRGQLPSGEPVQALRQGGATIRGADAACVNCHRRSGLGSSEGRITIPPIAGPYLFVPRGKSLEQLGVPFVDTARLNHDPYTDESLARAIREGIGANGRPLDYLMPRYQIDDAAMAELVAYLKEIKVVPNPGVSTAVLHFATIITPDADPVKRRGMLDVMNQYFADKNNAAARTKAPTLYSSHTMMFRVERRWQLHVWQLSGEAATWEAQLRNYLASQPVLAVISGLGGSNWGPVHQFCEAQALPCLFPNVEAPVGNDSDFYSVYFSRGVLLEAQLIARELA
;
A
#
# COMPACT_ATOMS: atom_id res chain seq x y z
N MET A 1 1.96 -12.87 78.44
CA MET A 1 1.75 -12.03 77.24
C MET A 1 1.60 -12.95 76.03
N PRO A 2 0.54 -12.78 75.24
CA PRO A 2 0.10 -13.73 74.22
C PRO A 2 0.75 -13.43 72.86
N ASN A 3 0.94 -14.44 72.01
CA ASN A 3 0.33 -14.52 70.68
C ASN A 3 0.89 -15.69 69.87
N GLU A 4 0.02 -16.66 69.68
CA GLU A 4 -0.45 -17.28 68.42
C GLU A 4 0.46 -17.48 67.18
N PRO A 5 0.07 -18.46 66.33
CA PRO A 5 0.90 -19.11 65.32
C PRO A 5 0.51 -18.66 63.88
N ARG A 6 0.96 -19.46 62.88
CA ARG A 6 0.58 -19.51 61.44
C ARG A 6 1.75 -19.06 60.53
N GLY A 7 2.02 -19.67 59.38
CA GLY A 7 1.26 -20.67 58.64
C GLY A 7 2.08 -21.20 57.46
N ALA A 8 1.63 -22.35 56.94
CA ALA A 8 2.14 -23.00 55.76
C ALA A 8 2.07 -22.09 54.52
N ALA A 9 3.14 -22.09 53.72
CA ALA A 9 3.20 -21.43 52.42
C ALA A 9 2.46 -22.27 51.36
N PRO A 10 1.59 -21.70 50.51
CA PRO A 10 0.99 -22.42 49.40
C PRO A 10 1.88 -22.28 48.15
N ALA A 11 2.52 -23.38 47.75
CA ALA A 11 3.29 -23.54 46.52
C ALA A 11 2.40 -23.72 45.25
N VAL A 12 1.24 -23.06 45.19
CA VAL A 12 0.23 -23.30 44.12
C VAL A 12 0.02 -22.09 43.20
N ALA A 13 0.62 -20.93 43.50
CA ALA A 13 0.39 -19.71 42.71
C ALA A 13 1.22 -19.60 41.41
N LEU A 14 2.19 -20.49 41.15
CA LEU A 14 3.11 -20.35 40.01
C LEU A 14 2.68 -21.08 38.72
N ALA A 15 1.68 -21.96 38.78
CA ALA A 15 1.28 -22.78 37.63
C ALA A 15 0.14 -22.20 36.78
N LEU A 16 -0.61 -21.22 37.29
CA LEU A 16 -1.76 -20.62 36.58
C LEU A 16 -1.43 -19.34 35.81
N THR A 17 -0.27 -18.71 36.04
CA THR A 17 0.19 -17.54 35.26
C THR A 17 0.89 -17.93 33.95
N LEU A 18 1.32 -19.19 33.79
CA LEU A 18 1.96 -19.68 32.56
C LEU A 18 0.98 -20.15 31.47
N LEU A 19 -0.32 -20.31 31.78
CA LEU A 19 -1.31 -20.74 30.78
C LEU A 19 -2.08 -19.60 30.10
N MET A 20 -1.99 -18.35 30.58
CA MET A 20 -2.70 -17.21 29.98
C MET A 20 -1.88 -16.42 28.95
N TRP A 21 -0.62 -16.78 28.71
CA TRP A 21 0.26 -16.05 27.78
C TRP A 21 0.36 -16.67 26.37
N ALA A 22 -0.34 -17.76 26.11
CA ALA A 22 -0.21 -18.52 24.85
C ALA A 22 -1.28 -18.23 23.78
N CYS A 23 -2.13 -17.22 23.94
CA CYS A 23 -3.17 -16.89 22.96
C CYS A 23 -3.13 -15.43 22.49
N ALA A 24 -1.95 -14.93 22.15
CA ALA A 24 -1.85 -13.92 21.09
C ALA A 24 -1.65 -14.66 19.76
N LEU A 25 -2.67 -15.40 19.33
CA LEU A 25 -2.71 -15.91 17.96
C LEU A 25 -2.64 -14.68 17.05
N SER A 26 -1.54 -14.57 16.30
CA SER A 26 -1.41 -13.70 15.15
C SER A 26 -2.60 -13.96 14.24
N ALA A 27 -3.62 -13.09 14.30
CA ALA A 27 -4.76 -13.17 13.40
C ALA A 27 -4.19 -13.01 11.98
N ALA A 28 -4.35 -14.04 11.15
CA ALA A 28 -4.02 -13.95 9.74
C ALA A 28 -4.74 -12.70 9.18
N PRO A 29 -4.09 -11.93 8.30
CA PRO A 29 -4.74 -10.77 7.69
C PRO A 29 -6.08 -11.21 7.10
N PRO A 30 -7.13 -10.38 7.22
CA PRO A 30 -8.44 -10.73 6.71
C PRO A 30 -8.33 -11.12 5.23
N SER A 31 -8.97 -12.22 4.85
CA SER A 31 -8.97 -12.64 3.45
C SER A 31 -9.60 -11.54 2.59
N PRO A 32 -9.06 -11.28 1.38
CA PRO A 32 -9.63 -10.29 0.48
C PRO A 32 -11.12 -10.57 0.23
N SER A 33 -11.95 -9.53 0.13
CA SER A 33 -13.34 -9.71 -0.32
C SER A 33 -13.37 -10.30 -1.73
N ALA A 34 -14.49 -10.91 -2.13
CA ALA A 34 -14.63 -11.46 -3.48
C ALA A 34 -14.43 -10.38 -4.55
N GLY A 35 -14.95 -9.17 -4.30
CA GLY A 35 -14.73 -8.00 -5.17
C GLY A 35 -13.26 -7.58 -5.25
N GLU A 36 -12.54 -7.60 -4.13
CA GLU A 36 -11.10 -7.31 -4.10
C GLU A 36 -10.29 -8.36 -4.87
N ALA A 37 -10.61 -9.65 -4.70
CA ALA A 37 -9.96 -10.74 -5.41
C ALA A 37 -10.19 -10.62 -6.94
N LEU A 38 -11.41 -10.28 -7.35
CA LEU A 38 -11.75 -10.04 -8.75
C LEU A 38 -10.98 -8.84 -9.31
N TYR A 39 -10.97 -7.72 -8.59
CA TYR A 39 -10.26 -6.51 -9.02
C TYR A 39 -8.75 -6.68 -9.14
N ARG A 40 -8.13 -7.35 -8.15
CA ARG A 40 -6.66 -7.43 -8.01
C ARG A 40 -6.05 -8.64 -8.68
N ARG A 41 -6.78 -9.74 -8.75
CA ARG A 41 -6.25 -11.04 -9.23
C ARG A 41 -7.03 -11.59 -10.42
N GLY A 42 -8.14 -10.95 -10.81
CA GLY A 42 -9.02 -11.46 -11.87
C GLY A 42 -9.64 -12.80 -11.49
N GLN A 43 -9.98 -12.98 -10.21
CA GLN A 43 -10.57 -14.22 -9.71
C GLN A 43 -12.04 -14.02 -9.36
N LEU A 44 -12.93 -14.85 -9.91
CA LEU A 44 -14.35 -14.83 -9.60
C LEU A 44 -14.63 -15.36 -8.18
N PRO A 45 -15.81 -15.08 -7.58
CA PRO A 45 -16.20 -15.66 -6.30
C PRO A 45 -16.17 -17.19 -6.27
N SER A 46 -16.36 -17.85 -7.41
CA SER A 46 -16.24 -19.30 -7.59
C SER A 46 -14.81 -19.83 -7.50
N GLY A 47 -13.80 -18.95 -7.57
CA GLY A 47 -12.38 -19.29 -7.67
C GLY A 47 -11.85 -19.38 -9.09
N GLU A 48 -12.73 -19.46 -10.09
CA GLU A 48 -12.36 -19.50 -11.52
C GLU A 48 -11.78 -18.15 -12.00
N PRO A 49 -10.86 -18.16 -12.99
CA PRO A 49 -10.34 -16.93 -13.58
C PRO A 49 -11.42 -16.19 -14.37
N VAL A 50 -11.56 -14.89 -14.14
CA VAL A 50 -12.43 -14.02 -14.96
C VAL A 50 -11.96 -14.01 -16.40
N GLN A 51 -12.88 -13.90 -17.35
CA GLN A 51 -12.58 -13.76 -18.77
C GLN A 51 -13.00 -12.38 -19.26
N ALA A 52 -12.21 -11.81 -20.17
CA ALA A 52 -12.57 -10.56 -20.84
C ALA A 52 -12.11 -10.54 -22.30
N LEU A 53 -12.84 -9.80 -23.13
CA LEU A 53 -12.57 -9.62 -24.55
C LEU A 53 -11.95 -8.24 -24.79
N ARG A 54 -10.83 -8.20 -25.50
CA ARG A 54 -10.26 -6.96 -26.06
C ARG A 54 -10.79 -6.73 -27.48
N GLN A 55 -10.70 -5.49 -27.95
CA GLN A 55 -10.95 -5.19 -29.36
C GLN A 55 -10.05 -6.07 -30.25
N GLY A 56 -10.62 -6.61 -31.34
CA GLY A 56 -9.94 -7.58 -32.22
C GLY A 56 -10.14 -9.05 -31.84
N GLY A 57 -10.93 -9.34 -30.79
CA GLY A 57 -11.36 -10.70 -30.45
C GLY A 57 -10.39 -11.48 -29.54
N ALA A 58 -9.27 -10.86 -29.15
CA ALA A 58 -8.35 -11.47 -28.20
C ALA A 58 -9.00 -11.62 -26.82
N THR A 59 -8.95 -12.84 -26.27
CA THR A 59 -9.47 -13.15 -24.92
C THR A 59 -8.32 -13.13 -23.92
N ILE A 60 -8.52 -12.43 -22.80
CA ILE A 60 -7.63 -12.42 -21.64
C ILE A 60 -8.32 -13.06 -20.44
N ARG A 61 -7.55 -13.63 -19.50
CA ARG A 61 -8.08 -14.35 -18.34
C ARG A 61 -7.26 -14.17 -17.08
N GLY A 62 -7.91 -14.34 -15.92
CA GLY A 62 -7.24 -14.37 -14.62
C GLY A 62 -6.45 -13.09 -14.36
N ALA A 63 -5.20 -13.22 -13.90
CA ALA A 63 -4.32 -12.10 -13.59
C ALA A 63 -4.13 -11.11 -14.76
N ASP A 64 -4.11 -11.56 -16.01
CA ASP A 64 -3.99 -10.69 -17.19
C ASP A 64 -5.24 -9.81 -17.40
N ALA A 65 -6.38 -10.27 -16.91
CA ALA A 65 -7.66 -9.58 -16.93
C ALA A 65 -7.93 -8.78 -15.66
N ALA A 66 -7.03 -8.75 -14.67
CA ALA A 66 -7.25 -8.02 -13.43
C ALA A 66 -7.35 -6.50 -13.69
N CYS A 67 -8.38 -5.86 -13.13
CA CYS A 67 -8.64 -4.42 -13.30
C CYS A 67 -7.45 -3.55 -12.82
N VAL A 68 -6.73 -4.04 -11.81
CA VAL A 68 -5.57 -3.37 -11.20
C VAL A 68 -4.45 -3.06 -12.21
N ASN A 69 -4.34 -3.82 -13.30
CA ASN A 69 -3.29 -3.64 -14.31
C ASN A 69 -3.39 -2.28 -15.03
N CYS A 70 -4.61 -1.75 -15.17
CA CYS A 70 -4.84 -0.44 -15.80
C CYS A 70 -5.21 0.62 -14.74
N HIS A 71 -6.07 0.25 -13.79
CA HIS A 71 -6.67 1.18 -12.84
C HIS A 71 -5.88 1.36 -11.53
N ARG A 72 -4.83 0.57 -11.31
CA ARG A 72 -3.95 0.54 -10.13
C ARG A 72 -4.67 0.17 -8.83
N ARG A 73 -3.93 -0.18 -7.78
CA ARG A 73 -4.50 -0.57 -6.47
C ARG A 73 -5.32 0.55 -5.81
N SER A 74 -4.98 1.81 -6.10
CA SER A 74 -5.69 3.00 -5.60
C SER A 74 -6.97 3.33 -6.37
N GLY A 75 -7.23 2.67 -7.51
CA GLY A 75 -8.33 3.02 -8.40
C GLY A 75 -8.19 4.40 -9.05
N LEU A 76 -7.00 5.02 -9.04
CA LEU A 76 -6.79 6.36 -9.62
C LEU A 76 -6.48 6.33 -11.12
N GLY A 77 -6.37 5.13 -11.72
CA GLY A 77 -5.99 5.03 -13.12
C GLY A 77 -4.52 5.37 -13.36
N SER A 78 -4.19 5.53 -14.63
CA SER A 78 -2.82 5.73 -15.11
C SER A 78 -2.82 6.46 -16.45
N SER A 79 -1.63 6.87 -16.90
CA SER A 79 -1.41 7.42 -18.22
C SER A 79 -0.23 6.73 -18.88
N GLU A 80 -0.38 6.40 -20.16
CA GLU A 80 0.66 5.78 -20.98
C GLU A 80 0.71 6.48 -22.34
N GLY A 81 1.72 7.31 -22.55
CA GLY A 81 1.79 8.18 -23.72
C GLY A 81 0.57 9.12 -23.82
N ARG A 82 -0.28 8.89 -24.82
CA ARG A 82 -1.54 9.65 -25.01
C ARG A 82 -2.78 8.93 -24.48
N ILE A 83 -2.62 7.72 -23.95
CA ILE A 83 -3.71 6.91 -23.41
C ILE A 83 -3.92 7.30 -21.95
N THR A 84 -5.16 7.62 -21.61
CA THR A 84 -5.57 7.99 -20.27
C THR A 84 -6.55 6.95 -19.74
N ILE A 85 -6.13 6.23 -18.70
CA ILE A 85 -6.99 5.32 -17.94
C ILE A 85 -7.62 6.10 -16.79
N PRO A 86 -8.96 6.25 -16.76
CA PRO A 86 -9.63 7.10 -15.78
C PRO A 86 -9.57 6.49 -14.37
N PRO A 87 -9.69 7.34 -13.33
CA PRO A 87 -9.92 6.86 -11.98
C PRO A 87 -11.30 6.21 -11.88
N ILE A 88 -11.35 5.08 -11.17
CA ILE A 88 -12.54 4.28 -10.91
C ILE A 88 -12.77 4.03 -9.41
N ALA A 89 -12.01 4.70 -8.54
CA ALA A 89 -12.31 4.75 -7.12
C ALA A 89 -13.69 5.39 -6.89
N GLY A 90 -14.41 4.96 -5.85
CA GLY A 90 -15.80 5.32 -5.61
C GLY A 90 -16.12 6.82 -5.71
N PRO A 91 -15.31 7.71 -5.10
CA PRO A 91 -15.52 9.15 -5.21
C PRO A 91 -15.37 9.74 -6.63
N TYR A 92 -14.81 9.02 -7.60
CA TYR A 92 -14.81 9.46 -9.00
C TYR A 92 -15.98 8.86 -9.79
N LEU A 93 -16.37 7.61 -9.55
CA LEU A 93 -17.45 6.96 -10.31
C LEU A 93 -18.85 7.45 -9.94
N PHE A 94 -19.12 7.64 -8.65
CA PHE A 94 -20.48 7.76 -8.13
C PHE A 94 -20.88 9.20 -7.75
N VAL A 95 -19.96 10.17 -7.87
CA VAL A 95 -20.25 11.55 -7.46
C VAL A 95 -21.23 12.24 -8.42
N PRO A 96 -22.35 12.80 -7.91
CA PRO A 96 -23.33 13.50 -8.73
C PRO A 96 -22.77 14.73 -9.44
N ARG A 97 -23.34 15.04 -10.61
CA ARG A 97 -23.05 16.29 -11.35
C ARG A 97 -23.21 17.53 -10.46
N GLY A 98 -22.32 18.50 -10.64
CA GLY A 98 -22.39 19.81 -9.98
C GLY A 98 -21.77 19.90 -8.58
N LYS A 99 -21.33 18.78 -7.99
CA LYS A 99 -20.42 18.82 -6.83
C LYS A 99 -18.99 18.87 -7.31
N SER A 100 -18.20 19.84 -6.86
CA SER A 100 -16.77 19.83 -7.19
C SER A 100 -16.08 18.74 -6.36
N LEU A 101 -15.18 17.97 -6.98
CA LEU A 101 -14.36 16.99 -6.25
C LEU A 101 -13.60 17.64 -5.10
N GLU A 102 -13.20 18.90 -5.27
CA GLU A 102 -12.57 19.73 -4.24
C GLU A 102 -13.46 19.89 -2.98
N GLN A 103 -14.76 20.18 -3.14
CA GLN A 103 -15.71 20.25 -2.02
C GLN A 103 -15.87 18.91 -1.28
N LEU A 104 -15.59 17.80 -1.96
CA LEU A 104 -15.63 16.46 -1.40
C LEU A 104 -14.26 15.99 -0.86
N GLY A 105 -13.24 16.86 -0.89
CA GLY A 105 -11.88 16.51 -0.48
C GLY A 105 -11.20 15.46 -1.37
N VAL A 106 -11.73 15.23 -2.58
CA VAL A 106 -11.19 14.26 -3.54
C VAL A 106 -10.07 14.95 -4.34
N PRO A 107 -8.84 14.41 -4.36
CA PRO A 107 -7.75 15.07 -5.04
C PRO A 107 -7.96 15.10 -6.55
N PHE A 108 -7.47 16.17 -7.17
CA PHE A 108 -7.40 16.25 -8.61
C PHE A 108 -6.37 15.23 -9.13
N VAL A 109 -6.77 14.48 -10.16
CA VAL A 109 -5.88 13.63 -10.94
C VAL A 109 -6.08 13.99 -12.41
N ASP A 110 -4.98 14.12 -13.17
CA ASP A 110 -5.02 14.54 -14.57
C ASP A 110 -5.88 13.61 -15.45
N THR A 111 -6.02 12.35 -15.03
CA THR A 111 -6.80 11.32 -15.73
C THR A 111 -8.31 11.41 -15.45
N ALA A 112 -8.75 12.25 -14.50
CA ALA A 112 -10.15 12.37 -14.10
C ALA A 112 -10.98 13.02 -15.20
N ARG A 113 -11.99 12.28 -15.68
CA ARG A 113 -13.00 12.81 -16.60
C ARG A 113 -14.18 13.35 -15.79
N LEU A 114 -14.06 14.57 -15.27
CA LEU A 114 -15.06 15.19 -14.37
C LEU A 114 -16.41 15.51 -15.03
N ASN A 115 -16.55 15.31 -16.35
CA ASN A 115 -17.76 15.55 -17.12
C ASN A 115 -18.49 14.25 -17.53
N HIS A 116 -18.58 13.25 -16.65
CA HIS A 116 -19.46 12.10 -16.87
C HIS A 116 -20.74 12.16 -16.02
N ASP A 117 -21.78 11.45 -16.47
CA ASP A 117 -22.94 11.15 -15.62
C ASP A 117 -22.52 10.23 -14.48
N PRO A 118 -23.03 10.43 -13.24
CA PRO A 118 -22.73 9.52 -12.15
C PRO A 118 -23.14 8.09 -12.53
N TYR A 119 -22.26 7.14 -12.26
CA TYR A 119 -22.60 5.73 -12.46
C TYR A 119 -23.61 5.28 -11.40
N THR A 120 -24.50 4.39 -11.82
CA THR A 120 -25.29 3.53 -10.93
C THR A 120 -24.73 2.12 -11.04
N ASP A 121 -25.17 1.21 -10.20
CA ASP A 121 -24.72 -0.18 -10.23
C ASP A 121 -25.04 -0.82 -11.60
N GLU A 122 -26.21 -0.51 -12.15
CA GLU A 122 -26.66 -1.00 -13.46
C GLU A 122 -25.85 -0.38 -14.61
N SER A 123 -25.62 0.93 -14.59
CA SER A 123 -24.87 1.59 -15.66
C SER A 123 -23.37 1.26 -15.62
N LEU A 124 -22.83 0.95 -14.43
CA LEU A 124 -21.47 0.45 -14.27
C LEU A 124 -21.34 -1.00 -14.74
N ALA A 125 -22.31 -1.86 -14.41
CA ALA A 125 -22.36 -3.23 -14.90
C ALA A 125 -22.39 -3.26 -16.44
N ARG A 126 -23.21 -2.40 -17.07
CA ARG A 126 -23.25 -2.22 -18.52
C ARG A 126 -21.92 -1.72 -19.09
N ALA A 127 -21.27 -0.77 -18.42
CA ALA A 127 -19.96 -0.27 -18.82
C ALA A 127 -18.89 -1.38 -18.82
N ILE A 128 -18.91 -2.26 -17.83
CA ILE A 128 -17.92 -3.34 -17.68
C ILE A 128 -18.19 -4.51 -18.66
N ARG A 129 -19.46 -4.89 -18.87
CA ARG A 129 -19.84 -6.01 -19.74
C ARG A 129 -19.89 -5.63 -21.21
N GLU A 130 -20.50 -4.50 -21.53
CA GLU A 130 -20.81 -4.10 -22.91
C GLU A 130 -19.92 -2.96 -23.39
N GLY A 131 -19.31 -2.21 -22.47
CA GLY A 131 -18.50 -1.06 -22.82
C GLY A 131 -19.27 0.19 -23.11
N ILE A 132 -20.47 0.31 -22.56
CA ILE A 132 -21.34 1.46 -22.77
C ILE A 132 -21.41 2.23 -21.46
N GLY A 133 -20.83 3.42 -21.45
CA GLY A 133 -20.76 4.27 -20.26
C GLY A 133 -22.13 4.75 -19.76
N ALA A 134 -22.14 5.48 -18.64
CA ALA A 134 -23.36 6.01 -18.05
C ALA A 134 -24.16 6.92 -19.02
N ASN A 135 -23.47 7.65 -19.89
CA ASN A 135 -24.06 8.52 -20.92
C ASN A 135 -24.42 7.80 -22.23
N GLY A 136 -24.36 6.47 -22.28
CA GLY A 136 -24.66 5.67 -23.48
C GLY A 136 -23.56 5.67 -24.55
N ARG A 137 -22.42 6.34 -24.33
CA ARG A 137 -21.30 6.34 -25.28
C ARG A 137 -20.42 5.10 -25.09
N PRO A 138 -19.83 4.58 -26.17
CA PRO A 138 -18.85 3.51 -26.06
C PRO A 138 -17.61 3.98 -25.29
N LEU A 139 -17.08 3.10 -24.46
CA LEU A 139 -15.81 3.26 -23.77
C LEU A 139 -14.65 3.06 -24.75
N ASP A 140 -13.47 3.50 -24.33
CA ASP A 140 -12.23 3.28 -25.09
C ASP A 140 -12.06 1.78 -25.44
N TYR A 141 -11.54 1.51 -26.63
CA TYR A 141 -11.38 0.15 -27.15
C TYR A 141 -10.39 -0.68 -26.32
N LEU A 142 -9.49 -0.02 -25.59
CA LEU A 142 -8.54 -0.65 -24.70
C LEU A 142 -9.19 -1.23 -23.44
N MET A 143 -10.36 -0.74 -23.05
CA MET A 143 -11.09 -1.29 -21.91
C MET A 143 -11.71 -2.64 -22.31
N PRO A 144 -11.37 -3.76 -21.65
CA PRO A 144 -11.93 -5.06 -21.99
C PRO A 144 -13.44 -5.18 -21.67
N ARG A 145 -14.11 -6.17 -22.26
CA ARG A 145 -15.51 -6.55 -22.01
C ARG A 145 -15.57 -7.83 -21.21
N TYR A 146 -16.06 -7.76 -19.98
CA TYR A 146 -15.90 -8.84 -19.01
C TYR A 146 -17.11 -9.77 -18.95
N GLN A 147 -16.83 -11.07 -18.85
CA GLN A 147 -17.83 -12.11 -18.60
C GLN A 147 -17.96 -12.31 -17.09
N ILE A 148 -18.80 -11.49 -16.46
CA ILE A 148 -19.04 -11.49 -15.00
C ILE A 148 -20.55 -11.55 -14.79
N ASP A 149 -21.05 -12.49 -13.99
CA ASP A 149 -22.47 -12.59 -13.63
C ASP A 149 -22.90 -11.50 -12.64
N ASP A 150 -24.19 -11.45 -12.30
CA ASP A 150 -24.73 -10.36 -11.46
C ASP A 150 -24.22 -10.42 -10.01
N ALA A 151 -24.00 -11.62 -9.46
CA ALA A 151 -23.49 -11.79 -8.11
C ALA A 151 -22.04 -11.26 -8.01
N ALA A 152 -21.16 -11.69 -8.93
CA ALA A 152 -19.79 -11.24 -8.98
C ALA A 152 -19.66 -9.75 -9.34
N MET A 153 -20.57 -9.21 -10.16
CA MET A 153 -20.62 -7.78 -10.45
C MET A 153 -20.97 -6.97 -9.20
N ALA A 154 -21.94 -7.41 -8.39
CA ALA A 154 -22.29 -6.73 -7.15
C ALA A 154 -21.10 -6.66 -6.18
N GLU A 155 -20.34 -7.75 -6.04
CA GLU A 155 -19.11 -7.80 -5.25
C GLU A 155 -18.05 -6.80 -5.76
N LEU A 156 -17.83 -6.75 -7.08
CA LEU A 156 -16.90 -5.79 -7.69
C LEU A 156 -17.34 -4.34 -7.45
N VAL A 157 -18.63 -4.04 -7.64
CA VAL A 157 -19.19 -2.70 -7.42
C VAL A 157 -19.06 -2.28 -5.96
N ALA A 158 -19.34 -3.18 -5.02
CA ALA A 158 -19.14 -2.95 -3.59
C ALA A 158 -17.68 -2.59 -3.28
N TYR A 159 -16.74 -3.37 -3.82
CA TYR A 159 -15.31 -3.08 -3.67
C TYR A 159 -14.92 -1.72 -4.24
N LEU A 160 -15.37 -1.36 -5.46
CA LEU A 160 -15.07 -0.06 -6.07
C LEU A 160 -15.62 1.12 -5.25
N LYS A 161 -16.79 0.97 -4.62
CA LYS A 161 -17.35 1.96 -3.68
C LYS A 161 -16.50 2.12 -2.42
N GLU A 162 -15.85 1.04 -1.98
CA GLU A 162 -14.94 1.04 -0.82
C GLU A 162 -13.56 1.62 -1.10
N ILE A 163 -13.08 1.59 -2.36
CA ILE A 163 -11.85 2.28 -2.74
C ILE A 163 -12.06 3.79 -2.56
N LYS A 164 -11.61 4.29 -1.40
CA LYS A 164 -11.64 5.70 -1.05
C LYS A 164 -10.27 6.32 -1.30
N VAL A 165 -10.29 7.56 -1.76
CA VAL A 165 -9.09 8.41 -1.71
C VAL A 165 -9.05 9.06 -0.34
N VAL A 166 -8.51 8.35 0.63
CA VAL A 166 -8.24 8.89 1.96
C VAL A 166 -6.87 9.57 1.98
N PRO A 167 -6.69 10.61 2.82
CA PRO A 167 -5.36 11.17 3.06
C PRO A 167 -4.39 10.06 3.49
N ASN A 168 -3.24 9.98 2.82
CA ASN A 168 -2.23 8.99 3.18
C ASN A 168 -1.70 9.28 4.60
N PRO A 169 -1.51 8.25 5.43
CA PRO A 169 -0.80 8.38 6.70
C PRO A 169 0.53 9.13 6.52
N GLY A 170 0.90 9.97 7.49
CA GLY A 170 2.14 10.74 7.44
C GLY A 170 2.21 11.84 6.37
N VAL A 171 1.10 12.18 5.72
CA VAL A 171 1.01 13.31 4.77
C VAL A 171 0.16 14.42 5.35
N SER A 172 0.77 15.58 5.59
CA SER A 172 0.07 16.83 5.91
C SER A 172 0.21 17.86 4.78
N THR A 173 -0.40 19.02 4.95
CA THR A 173 -0.24 20.15 4.03
C THR A 173 1.19 20.69 4.01
N ALA A 174 1.95 20.53 5.09
CA ALA A 174 3.29 21.12 5.26
C ALA A 174 4.43 20.09 5.38
N VAL A 175 4.14 18.87 5.84
CA VAL A 175 5.16 17.86 6.19
C VAL A 175 4.80 16.50 5.60
N LEU A 176 5.81 15.83 5.03
CA LEU A 176 5.81 14.40 4.71
C LEU A 176 6.67 13.65 5.73
N HIS A 177 6.07 12.69 6.41
CA HIS A 177 6.74 11.85 7.39
C HIS A 177 7.20 10.54 6.75
N PHE A 178 8.46 10.19 6.98
CA PHE A 178 9.08 8.95 6.56
C PHE A 178 9.70 8.27 7.77
N ALA A 179 9.78 6.94 7.75
CA ALA A 179 10.53 6.19 8.75
C ALA A 179 11.71 5.46 8.11
N THR A 180 12.71 5.15 8.92
CA THR A 180 13.69 4.09 8.63
C THR A 180 13.73 3.15 9.83
N ILE A 181 13.77 1.84 9.56
CA ILE A 181 13.71 0.80 10.59
C ILE A 181 15.11 0.23 10.80
N ILE A 182 15.56 0.17 12.05
CA ILE A 182 16.84 -0.42 12.42
C ILE A 182 16.59 -1.60 13.36
N THR A 183 17.01 -2.80 12.97
CA THR A 183 16.94 -3.98 13.83
C THR A 183 18.07 -3.96 14.87
N PRO A 184 17.95 -4.74 15.97
CA PRO A 184 18.99 -4.82 17.00
C PRO A 184 20.30 -5.42 16.50
N ASP A 185 20.25 -6.28 15.48
CA ASP A 185 21.40 -6.99 14.89
C ASP A 185 22.05 -6.22 13.73
N ALA A 186 21.61 -5.00 13.46
CA ALA A 186 22.22 -4.14 12.45
C ALA A 186 23.67 -3.77 12.83
N ASP A 187 24.61 -3.94 11.89
CA ASP A 187 26.01 -3.56 12.10
C ASP A 187 26.13 -2.07 12.50
N PRO A 188 26.84 -1.74 13.59
CA PRO A 188 26.85 -0.39 14.13
C PRO A 188 27.54 0.63 13.21
N VAL A 189 28.50 0.20 12.40
CA VAL A 189 29.21 1.07 11.44
C VAL A 189 28.32 1.35 10.24
N LYS A 190 27.70 0.30 9.65
CA LYS A 190 26.71 0.44 8.58
C LYS A 190 25.52 1.30 9.03
N ARG A 191 25.04 1.10 10.27
CA ARG A 191 23.97 1.90 10.89
C ARG A 191 24.32 3.37 10.92
N ARG A 192 25.53 3.71 11.40
CA ARG A 192 26.00 5.09 11.48
C ARG A 192 26.07 5.71 10.08
N GLY A 193 26.77 5.06 9.14
CA GLY A 193 26.94 5.57 7.79
C GLY A 193 25.62 5.78 7.06
N MET A 194 24.70 4.82 7.14
CA MET A 194 23.37 4.94 6.51
C MET A 194 22.58 6.11 7.10
N LEU A 195 22.51 6.21 8.43
CA LEU A 195 21.76 7.28 9.09
C LEU A 195 22.37 8.67 8.82
N ASP A 196 23.69 8.79 8.77
CA ASP A 196 24.36 10.05 8.47
C ASP A 196 24.00 10.54 7.06
N VAL A 197 24.04 9.64 6.05
CA VAL A 197 23.62 9.96 4.67
C VAL A 197 22.15 10.37 4.61
N MET A 198 21.26 9.60 5.24
CA MET A 198 19.83 9.89 5.21
C MET A 198 19.51 11.23 5.89
N ASN A 199 20.08 11.49 7.07
CA ASN A 199 19.86 12.75 7.79
C ASN A 199 20.37 13.95 6.98
N GLN A 200 21.56 13.84 6.39
CA GLN A 200 22.14 14.90 5.56
C GLN A 200 21.28 15.17 4.33
N TYR A 201 20.83 14.12 3.63
CA TYR A 201 19.95 14.26 2.46
C TYR A 201 18.63 14.98 2.82
N PHE A 202 18.01 14.60 3.94
CA PHE A 202 16.77 15.23 4.40
C PHE A 202 16.98 16.71 4.77
N ALA A 203 18.10 17.03 5.42
CA ALA A 203 18.48 18.42 5.71
C ALA A 203 18.66 19.23 4.42
N ASP A 204 19.41 18.71 3.45
CA ASP A 204 19.67 19.37 2.18
C ASP A 204 18.39 19.56 1.35
N LYS A 205 17.52 18.54 1.30
CA LYS A 205 16.23 18.62 0.60
C LYS A 205 15.31 19.69 1.17
N ASN A 206 15.30 19.84 2.50
CA ASN A 206 14.50 20.85 3.19
C ASN A 206 15.10 22.25 3.02
N ASN A 207 16.42 22.38 3.02
CA ASN A 207 17.12 23.64 2.78
C ASN A 207 16.97 24.12 1.33
N ALA A 208 17.01 23.20 0.36
CA ALA A 208 16.79 23.50 -1.05
C ALA A 208 15.38 24.06 -1.29
N ALA A 209 14.36 23.46 -0.67
CA ALA A 209 12.98 23.96 -0.71
C ALA A 209 12.88 25.39 -0.13
N ALA A 210 13.52 25.64 1.01
CA ALA A 210 13.54 26.98 1.61
C ALA A 210 14.20 28.07 0.74
N ARG A 211 15.06 27.69 -0.23
CA ARG A 211 15.77 28.62 -1.12
C ARG A 211 15.02 28.93 -2.41
N THR A 212 13.97 28.20 -2.76
CA THR A 212 13.14 28.47 -3.95
C THR A 212 12.14 29.59 -3.65
N LYS A 213 12.52 30.86 -3.87
CA LYS A 213 11.52 31.93 -4.06
C LYS A 213 10.74 31.60 -5.33
N ALA A 214 9.46 31.26 -5.20
CA ALA A 214 8.58 31.10 -6.35
C ALA A 214 8.68 32.35 -7.25
N PRO A 215 8.96 32.21 -8.56
CA PRO A 215 9.03 33.36 -9.46
C PRO A 215 7.68 34.08 -9.53
N THR A 216 7.71 35.40 -9.72
CA THR A 216 6.54 36.24 -9.93
C THR A 216 5.80 35.78 -11.19
N LEU A 217 4.55 35.35 -11.05
CA LEU A 217 3.77 34.67 -12.08
C LEU A 217 3.18 35.64 -13.12
N TYR A 218 3.42 35.40 -14.41
CA TYR A 218 2.56 35.85 -15.50
C TYR A 218 1.69 34.67 -15.95
N SER A 219 0.37 34.79 -15.82
CA SER A 219 -0.57 33.70 -16.06
C SER A 219 -0.98 33.57 -17.53
N SER A 220 -0.66 32.44 -18.15
CA SER A 220 -1.56 31.78 -19.09
C SER A 220 -1.40 30.27 -18.96
N HIS A 221 -2.51 29.59 -18.67
CA HIS A 221 -2.70 28.15 -18.48
C HIS A 221 -2.25 27.51 -17.14
N THR A 222 -3.27 26.99 -16.43
CA THR A 222 -3.23 25.91 -15.41
C THR A 222 -1.96 25.81 -14.56
N MET A 223 -1.86 26.65 -13.54
CA MET A 223 -0.79 26.59 -12.56
C MET A 223 -1.00 25.39 -11.62
N MET A 224 -0.24 24.32 -11.80
CA MET A 224 0.01 23.37 -10.72
C MET A 224 0.85 24.08 -9.67
N PHE A 225 0.25 24.46 -8.54
CA PHE A 225 1.03 24.95 -7.39
C PHE A 225 1.94 23.82 -6.92
N ARG A 226 3.26 23.99 -7.05
CA ARG A 226 4.23 23.11 -6.40
C ARG A 226 4.08 23.32 -4.89
N VAL A 227 3.36 22.42 -4.22
CA VAL A 227 3.30 22.39 -2.76
C VAL A 227 4.61 21.79 -2.26
N GLU A 228 5.55 22.65 -1.90
CA GLU A 228 6.78 22.23 -1.26
C GLU A 228 6.48 21.83 0.20
N ARG A 229 6.61 20.54 0.48
CA ARG A 229 6.46 19.99 1.84
C ARG A 229 7.84 19.70 2.43
N ARG A 230 8.03 20.02 3.71
CA ARG A 230 9.20 19.59 4.48
C ARG A 230 9.16 18.06 4.64
N TRP A 231 10.31 17.41 4.60
CA TRP A 231 10.44 15.98 4.86
C TRP A 231 10.95 15.77 6.29
N GLN A 232 10.29 14.89 7.03
CA GLN A 232 10.67 14.48 8.38
C GLN A 232 11.03 12.99 8.35
N LEU A 233 12.27 12.66 8.74
CA LEU A 233 12.70 11.29 8.96
C LEU A 233 12.50 10.91 10.43
N HIS A 234 11.90 9.75 10.68
CA HIS A 234 11.82 9.10 11.97
C HIS A 234 12.70 7.86 11.96
N VAL A 235 13.42 7.61 13.06
CA VAL A 235 14.22 6.38 13.22
C VAL A 235 13.46 5.46 14.16
N TRP A 236 12.94 4.36 13.63
CA TRP A 236 12.27 3.32 14.41
C TRP A 236 13.31 2.26 14.78
N GLN A 237 13.81 2.38 16.02
CA GLN A 237 14.80 1.47 16.55
C GLN A 237 14.09 0.31 17.25
N LEU A 238 14.23 -0.89 16.68
CA LEU A 238 13.73 -2.10 17.31
C LEU A 238 14.71 -2.58 18.39
N SER A 239 14.17 -3.29 19.36
CA SER A 239 14.91 -3.84 20.50
C SER A 239 14.41 -5.24 20.86
N GLY A 240 15.25 -6.04 21.52
CA GLY A 240 14.89 -7.36 22.02
C GLY A 240 14.62 -8.39 20.92
N GLU A 241 13.89 -9.45 21.30
CA GLU A 241 13.61 -10.59 20.41
C GLU A 241 12.67 -10.22 19.26
N ALA A 242 12.90 -10.85 18.11
CA ALA A 242 12.17 -10.60 16.87
C ALA A 242 10.65 -10.79 16.97
N ALA A 243 10.20 -11.71 17.84
CA ALA A 243 8.78 -11.93 18.11
C ALA A 243 8.06 -10.68 18.67
N THR A 244 8.81 -9.73 19.26
CA THR A 244 8.24 -8.49 19.83
C THR A 244 8.19 -7.34 18.83
N TRP A 245 8.87 -7.46 17.67
CA TRP A 245 9.08 -6.34 16.76
C TRP A 245 7.79 -5.87 16.09
N GLU A 246 6.87 -6.77 15.75
CA GLU A 246 5.59 -6.37 15.14
C GLU A 246 4.79 -5.45 16.05
N ALA A 247 4.71 -5.76 17.35
CA ALA A 247 4.05 -4.91 18.33
C ALA A 247 4.74 -3.55 18.46
N GLN A 248 6.08 -3.53 18.47
CA GLN A 248 6.86 -2.28 18.49
C GLN A 248 6.57 -1.42 17.25
N LEU A 249 6.57 -2.02 16.05
CA LEU A 249 6.31 -1.34 14.78
C LEU A 249 4.88 -0.79 14.70
N ARG A 250 3.88 -1.55 15.17
CA ARG A 250 2.49 -1.07 15.28
C ARG A 250 2.40 0.14 16.22
N ASN A 251 3.09 0.10 17.35
CA ASN A 251 3.14 1.24 18.28
C ASN A 251 3.83 2.46 17.67
N TYR A 252 4.92 2.25 16.92
CA TYR A 252 5.58 3.33 16.18
C TYR A 252 4.66 3.94 15.12
N LEU A 253 4.01 3.12 14.29
CA LEU A 253 3.11 3.62 13.24
C LEU A 253 1.90 4.37 13.82
N ALA A 254 1.35 3.88 14.93
CA ALA A 254 0.22 4.54 15.60
C ALA A 254 0.60 5.90 16.20
N SER A 255 1.80 6.03 16.78
CA SER A 255 2.30 7.27 17.38
C SER A 255 2.92 8.24 16.37
N GLN A 256 3.47 7.71 15.28
CA GLN A 256 4.17 8.44 14.22
C GLN A 256 3.69 7.93 12.86
N PRO A 257 2.51 8.31 12.38
CA PRO A 257 2.07 7.92 11.04
C PRO A 257 3.07 8.39 9.99
N VAL A 258 3.49 7.48 9.10
CA VAL A 258 4.44 7.77 8.02
C VAL A 258 3.86 7.40 6.66
N LEU A 259 4.27 8.14 5.64
CA LEU A 259 3.91 7.87 4.24
C LEU A 259 4.58 6.60 3.73
N ALA A 260 5.84 6.39 4.13
CA ALA A 260 6.61 5.22 3.76
C ALA A 260 7.74 4.99 4.76
N VAL A 261 8.13 3.73 4.89
CA VAL A 261 9.47 3.37 5.35
C VAL A 261 10.39 3.43 4.15
N ILE A 262 11.49 4.17 4.29
CA ILE A 262 12.52 4.27 3.27
C ILE A 262 13.83 3.74 3.86
N SER A 263 14.55 2.99 3.04
CA SER A 263 15.72 2.26 3.50
C SER A 263 15.33 1.36 4.69
N GLY A 264 16.27 1.15 5.58
CA GLY A 264 16.19 0.26 6.71
C GLY A 264 17.48 -0.52 6.79
N LEU A 265 17.84 -0.97 7.98
CA LEU A 265 19.03 -1.78 8.16
C LEU A 265 18.68 -2.96 9.05
N GLY A 266 18.83 -4.14 8.45
CA GLY A 266 18.63 -5.43 9.10
C GLY A 266 19.92 -6.25 9.06
N GLY A 267 20.12 -7.10 10.05
CA GLY A 267 21.10 -8.18 9.95
C GLY A 267 20.46 -9.43 9.32
N SER A 268 20.45 -10.51 10.09
CA SER A 268 20.00 -11.84 9.68
C SER A 268 18.48 -12.00 9.62
N ASN A 269 17.73 -11.17 10.36
CA ASN A 269 16.28 -11.31 10.49
C ASN A 269 15.54 -10.05 10.02
N TRP A 270 14.87 -10.15 8.87
CA TRP A 270 14.00 -9.10 8.34
C TRP A 270 12.53 -9.54 8.15
N GLY A 271 12.25 -10.83 8.33
CA GLY A 271 10.92 -11.44 8.15
C GLY A 271 9.78 -10.66 8.82
N PRO A 272 9.89 -10.34 10.13
CA PRO A 272 8.84 -9.61 10.84
C PRO A 272 8.60 -8.20 10.31
N VAL A 273 9.65 -7.49 9.87
CA VAL A 273 9.52 -6.15 9.30
C VAL A 273 8.78 -6.21 7.96
N HIS A 274 9.17 -7.15 7.10
CA HIS A 274 8.51 -7.39 5.83
C HIS A 274 7.01 -7.69 6.01
N GLN A 275 6.68 -8.64 6.88
CA GLN A 275 5.29 -9.03 7.16
C GLN A 275 4.48 -7.86 7.70
N PHE A 276 5.06 -7.05 8.60
CA PHE A 276 4.44 -5.83 9.09
C PHE A 276 4.12 -4.85 7.96
N CYS A 277 5.06 -4.59 7.04
CA CYS A 277 4.87 -3.68 5.91
C CYS A 277 3.72 -4.13 4.99
N GLU A 278 3.70 -5.42 4.61
CA GLU A 278 2.63 -5.98 3.79
C GLU A 278 1.27 -5.93 4.51
N ALA A 279 1.23 -6.32 5.78
CA ALA A 279 0.00 -6.35 6.58
C ALA A 279 -0.58 -4.95 6.85
N GLN A 280 0.26 -3.95 7.04
CA GLN A 280 -0.16 -2.56 7.25
C GLN A 280 -0.38 -1.78 5.95
N ALA A 281 -0.19 -2.43 4.79
CA ALA A 281 -0.21 -1.75 3.50
C ALA A 281 0.74 -0.52 3.45
N LEU A 282 1.88 -0.63 4.13
CA LEU A 282 2.84 0.45 4.32
C LEU A 282 4.03 0.27 3.36
N PRO A 283 4.27 1.20 2.42
CA PRO A 283 5.41 1.09 1.51
C PRO A 283 6.73 1.03 2.29
N CYS A 284 7.49 -0.04 2.08
CA CYS A 284 8.81 -0.29 2.65
C CYS A 284 9.81 -0.41 1.51
N LEU A 285 10.46 0.71 1.23
CA LEU A 285 11.24 0.92 0.02
C LEU A 285 12.73 0.75 0.32
N PHE A 286 13.34 -0.22 -0.34
CA PHE A 286 14.77 -0.44 -0.41
C PHE A 286 15.50 -0.71 0.92
N PRO A 287 15.00 -1.60 1.78
CA PRO A 287 15.72 -1.95 3.00
C PRO A 287 17.07 -2.60 2.67
N ASN A 288 18.12 -2.21 3.41
CA ASN A 288 19.46 -2.77 3.28
C ASN A 288 19.54 -4.04 4.14
N VAL A 289 19.26 -5.18 3.50
CA VAL A 289 19.29 -6.51 4.12
C VAL A 289 20.05 -7.48 3.24
N GLU A 290 20.78 -8.40 3.86
CA GLU A 290 21.62 -9.36 3.12
C GLU A 290 20.76 -10.40 2.38
N ALA A 291 19.71 -10.91 3.04
CA ALA A 291 18.77 -11.88 2.49
C ALA A 291 17.33 -11.33 2.52
N PRO A 292 16.87 -10.70 1.42
CA PRO A 292 15.47 -10.35 1.23
C PRO A 292 14.56 -11.59 1.35
N VAL A 293 13.48 -11.44 2.10
CA VAL A 293 12.49 -12.50 2.36
C VAL A 293 11.26 -12.45 1.44
N GLY A 294 11.18 -11.43 0.59
CA GLY A 294 10.03 -11.19 -0.27
C GLY A 294 9.92 -12.18 -1.44
N ASN A 295 8.72 -12.26 -1.99
CA ASN A 295 8.37 -13.02 -3.18
C ASN A 295 7.74 -12.09 -4.24
N ASP A 296 7.57 -12.58 -5.47
CA ASP A 296 7.10 -11.76 -6.60
C ASP A 296 5.65 -11.27 -6.48
N SER A 297 4.87 -11.78 -5.50
CA SER A 297 3.49 -11.36 -5.26
C SER A 297 3.34 -10.27 -4.19
N ASP A 298 4.42 -9.93 -3.48
CA ASP A 298 4.43 -8.84 -2.50
C ASP A 298 4.35 -7.48 -3.20
N PHE A 299 3.73 -6.49 -2.54
CA PHE A 299 3.45 -5.20 -3.19
C PHE A 299 4.05 -4.01 -2.45
N TYR A 300 4.07 -4.04 -1.12
CA TYR A 300 4.48 -2.89 -0.32
C TYR A 300 5.97 -2.87 -0.03
N SER A 301 6.63 -4.02 -0.09
CA SER A 301 8.05 -4.19 0.19
C SER A 301 8.83 -4.32 -1.12
N VAL A 302 9.68 -3.33 -1.42
CA VAL A 302 10.49 -3.32 -2.63
C VAL A 302 11.96 -3.37 -2.24
N TYR A 303 12.70 -4.35 -2.75
CA TYR A 303 14.14 -4.52 -2.49
C TYR A 303 14.95 -4.08 -3.72
N PHE A 304 16.17 -3.57 -3.52
CA PHE A 304 17.06 -3.22 -4.63
C PHE A 304 17.53 -4.44 -5.43
N SER A 305 17.71 -5.58 -4.76
CA SER A 305 18.12 -6.85 -5.37
C SER A 305 17.60 -8.01 -4.50
N ARG A 306 17.78 -9.26 -4.95
CA ARG A 306 17.55 -10.45 -4.10
C ARG A 306 18.74 -10.74 -3.16
N GLY A 307 19.66 -9.79 -3.00
CA GLY A 307 20.82 -9.88 -2.11
C GLY A 307 21.69 -11.11 -2.38
N VAL A 308 22.18 -11.72 -1.30
CA VAL A 308 23.06 -12.90 -1.34
C VAL A 308 22.41 -14.11 -2.03
N LEU A 309 21.07 -14.16 -2.12
CA LEU A 309 20.36 -15.23 -2.82
C LEU A 309 20.57 -15.17 -4.34
N LEU A 310 20.67 -13.96 -4.91
CA LEU A 310 21.01 -13.80 -6.33
C LEU A 310 22.46 -14.18 -6.59
N GLU A 311 23.38 -13.71 -5.75
CA GLU A 311 24.81 -14.02 -5.86
C GLU A 311 25.04 -15.53 -5.82
N ALA A 312 24.45 -16.22 -4.84
CA ALA A 312 24.53 -17.67 -4.73
C ALA A 312 23.95 -18.39 -5.96
N GLN A 313 22.82 -17.92 -6.50
CA GLN A 313 22.23 -18.49 -7.72
C GLN A 313 23.12 -18.30 -8.96
N LEU A 314 23.78 -17.15 -9.09
CA LEU A 314 24.70 -16.90 -10.20
C LEU A 314 25.97 -17.75 -10.08
N ILE A 315 26.56 -17.83 -8.89
CA ILE A 315 27.72 -18.69 -8.64
C ILE A 315 27.38 -20.16 -8.93
N ALA A 316 26.21 -20.64 -8.46
CA ALA A 316 25.78 -22.01 -8.71
C ALA A 316 25.60 -22.32 -10.21
N ARG A 317 25.18 -21.34 -11.02
CA ARG A 317 25.07 -21.51 -12.49
C ARG A 317 26.41 -21.61 -13.19
N GLU A 318 27.42 -20.89 -12.72
CA GLU A 318 28.77 -20.94 -13.30
C GLU A 318 29.54 -22.21 -12.89
N LEU A 319 29.13 -22.85 -11.79
CA LEU A 319 29.71 -24.11 -11.31
C LEU A 319 29.05 -25.38 -11.89
N ALA A 320 27.93 -25.24 -12.62
CA ALA A 320 27.16 -26.34 -13.20
C ALA A 320 27.51 -26.58 -14.68
#